data_AF-A0A061DPG4-F1
#
_entry.id   AF-A0A061DPG4-F1
#
_cell.length_a   1.000
_cell.length_b   1.000
_cell.length_c   1.000
_cell.angle_alpha   90.00
_cell.angle_beta   90.00
_cell.angle_gamma   90.00
#
_symmetry.space_group_name_H-M   'P 1'
#
loop_
_entity.id
_entity.type
_entity.pdbx_description
1 polymer ?
#
loop_
_entity_poly.entity_id
_entity_poly.type
_entity_poly.pdbx_seq_one_letter_code
_entity_poly.pdbx_strand_id
1 'polypeptide(L)'
;AAAAALFPSICAAGDGSAYHGTAAFANDVVIVAACRTAICKAKRGGFKDTPADDLLAPVLKALIDRTKLNPSEVGDIVVGTVLAPGSQRGIECRMAAFYAGFPDTVPIKTVNRQCSSGLQAVADVALCIKAGLYDIGIAAGLESMTTDKVVPGVSKVNPQVESFAQARDCLLPMGITSENVAQRYGVTRQEQDQAAVESHRRAAAATASGKFKDEIIPVSTKIVDPKTGEEKPVTIVVDDGIRPNTNMADLAKLKPAFRKDGATTAGNASQVSDGAGAVLLMKRSLAMQKGLPILGVGSGMGAAAVFERGDCVDEFCNVRAVKYNEFLSKDAR
;
A
#
# COMPACT_ATOMS: atom_id res chain seq x y z
N ALA A 1 -32.81 9.57 -4.68
CA ALA A 1 -32.47 10.87 -4.09
C ALA A 1 -32.10 10.67 -2.62
N ALA A 2 -30.80 10.70 -2.32
CA ALA A 2 -30.19 10.97 -1.02
C ALA A 2 -28.67 10.93 -1.28
N ALA A 3 -28.09 12.08 -1.62
CA ALA A 3 -26.66 12.23 -1.74
C ALA A 3 -26.07 12.15 -0.33
N ALA A 4 -25.18 11.17 -0.09
CA ALA A 4 -24.43 11.10 1.15
C ALA A 4 -23.46 12.30 1.20
N ALA A 5 -23.82 13.31 1.99
CA ALA A 5 -22.94 14.41 2.29
C ALA A 5 -21.78 13.89 3.16
N LEU A 6 -20.54 14.13 2.70
CA LEU A 6 -19.34 13.90 3.48
C LEU A 6 -19.39 14.83 4.71
N PHE A 7 -19.66 14.27 5.88
CA PHE A 7 -19.43 14.99 7.14
C PHE A 7 -17.94 14.85 7.50
N PRO A 8 -17.22 15.95 7.76
CA PRO A 8 -15.88 15.85 8.31
C PRO A 8 -15.97 15.19 9.69
N SER A 9 -15.30 14.05 9.84
CA SER A 9 -15.06 13.48 11.17
C SER A 9 -14.23 14.49 11.95
N ILE A 10 -14.82 15.08 12.99
CA ILE A 10 -14.13 15.97 13.92
C ILE A 10 -13.23 15.07 14.80
N CYS A 11 -12.13 14.61 14.22
CA CYS A 11 -10.91 14.45 15.01
C CYS A 11 -10.45 15.87 15.34
N ALA A 12 -10.17 16.13 16.61
CA ALA A 12 -9.67 17.41 17.10
C ALA A 12 -8.27 17.72 16.51
N ALA A 13 -8.24 18.08 15.24
CA ALA A 13 -7.20 18.88 14.61
C ALA A 13 -7.77 20.31 14.58
N GLY A 14 -6.99 21.27 15.07
CA GLY A 14 -7.43 22.63 15.38
C GLY A 14 -8.20 23.34 14.27
N ASP A 15 -8.96 24.35 14.68
CA ASP A 15 -9.83 25.19 13.85
C ASP A 15 -9.28 25.40 12.43
N GLY A 16 -10.03 24.92 11.44
CA GLY A 16 -9.72 25.08 10.02
C GLY A 16 -9.66 26.55 9.54
N SER A 17 -10.00 27.51 10.41
CA SER A 17 -9.87 28.95 10.14
C SER A 17 -8.42 29.45 10.16
N ALA A 18 -7.49 28.74 10.84
CA ALA A 18 -6.08 29.15 10.91
C ALA A 18 -5.30 28.90 9.61
N TYR A 19 -5.83 28.09 8.69
CA TYR A 19 -5.18 27.70 7.44
C TYR A 19 -5.62 28.53 6.23
N HIS A 20 -6.45 29.56 6.43
CA HIS A 20 -6.80 30.49 5.37
C HIS A 20 -5.70 31.57 5.21
N GLY A 21 -4.96 31.49 4.09
CA GLY A 21 -4.48 32.70 3.43
C GLY A 21 -2.99 33.03 3.47
N THR A 22 -2.08 32.10 3.77
CA THR A 22 -0.64 32.38 3.70
C THR A 22 -0.04 31.92 2.36
N ALA A 23 0.49 32.87 1.59
CA ALA A 23 1.11 32.65 0.27
C ALA A 23 2.29 31.65 0.28
N ALA A 24 2.87 31.39 1.46
CA ALA A 24 4.02 30.49 1.63
C ALA A 24 3.72 29.00 1.39
N PHE A 25 2.44 28.59 1.33
CA PHE A 25 2.00 27.18 1.30
C PHE A 25 1.30 26.76 0.00
N ALA A 26 1.15 27.68 -0.96
CA ALA A 26 0.48 27.43 -2.24
C ALA A 26 1.11 26.27 -3.05
N ASN A 27 2.41 26.03 -2.84
CA ASN A 27 3.19 25.00 -3.54
C ASN A 27 3.35 23.69 -2.75
N ASP A 28 2.56 23.49 -1.70
CA ASP A 28 2.54 22.21 -0.98
C ASP A 28 1.87 21.12 -1.82
N VAL A 29 2.30 19.88 -1.59
CA VAL A 29 1.62 18.69 -2.13
C VAL A 29 0.63 18.19 -1.09
N VAL A 30 -0.65 18.14 -1.46
CA VAL A 30 -1.75 17.73 -0.59
C VAL A 30 -2.42 16.47 -1.10
N ILE A 31 -2.96 15.68 -0.18
CA ILE A 31 -3.82 14.53 -0.47
C ILE A 31 -5.26 15.00 -0.37
N VAL A 32 -6.03 14.84 -1.45
CA VAL A 32 -7.44 15.25 -1.52
C VAL A 32 -8.41 14.07 -1.52
N ALA A 33 -7.92 12.88 -1.85
CA ALA A 33 -8.67 11.63 -1.72
C ALA A 33 -7.69 10.45 -1.54
N ALA A 34 -8.09 9.49 -0.71
CA ALA A 34 -7.41 8.21 -0.56
C ALA A 34 -8.47 7.12 -0.35
N CYS A 35 -8.23 5.95 -0.95
CA CYS A 35 -9.10 4.78 -0.78
C CYS A 35 -8.35 3.49 -1.11
N ARG A 36 -8.95 2.36 -0.77
CA ARG A 36 -8.43 1.03 -1.03
C ARG A 36 -9.56 0.05 -1.30
N THR A 37 -9.24 -1.10 -1.88
CA THR A 37 -10.12 -2.26 -1.82
C THR A 37 -10.12 -2.83 -0.40
N ALA A 38 -11.03 -3.78 -0.13
CA ALA A 38 -10.75 -4.75 0.91
C ALA A 38 -9.42 -5.49 0.62
N ILE A 39 -8.84 -6.15 1.61
CA ILE A 39 -7.67 -6.99 1.46
C ILE A 39 -8.12 -8.44 1.70
N CYS A 40 -7.98 -9.26 0.67
CA CYS A 40 -8.42 -10.65 0.69
C CYS A 40 -7.23 -11.60 0.74
N LYS A 41 -7.37 -12.72 1.43
CA LYS A 41 -6.35 -13.75 1.51
C LYS A 41 -6.13 -14.38 0.13
N ALA A 42 -4.88 -14.48 -0.31
CA ALA A 42 -4.57 -15.06 -1.60
C ALA A 42 -5.05 -16.52 -1.70
N LYS A 43 -5.47 -16.93 -2.90
CA LYS A 43 -5.93 -18.25 -3.36
C LYS A 43 -7.25 -18.74 -2.76
N ARG A 44 -7.70 -18.18 -1.64
CA ARG A 44 -8.88 -18.68 -0.90
C ARG A 44 -9.83 -17.58 -0.43
N GLY A 45 -9.43 -16.32 -0.52
CA GLY A 45 -10.22 -15.16 -0.12
C GLY A 45 -11.17 -14.69 -1.22
N GLY A 46 -11.83 -13.57 -0.95
CA GLY A 46 -12.87 -12.98 -1.81
C GLY A 46 -12.41 -12.57 -3.20
N PHE A 47 -11.10 -12.35 -3.40
CA PHE A 47 -10.50 -11.96 -4.68
C PHE A 47 -9.78 -13.07 -5.43
N LYS A 48 -9.95 -14.33 -5.02
CA LYS A 48 -9.22 -15.45 -5.63
C LYS A 48 -9.45 -15.65 -7.14
N ASP A 49 -10.58 -15.15 -7.66
CA ASP A 49 -10.93 -15.21 -9.09
C ASP A 49 -11.07 -13.81 -9.71
N THR A 50 -10.53 -12.78 -9.04
CA THR A 50 -10.58 -11.39 -9.50
C THR A 50 -9.27 -11.03 -10.22
N PRO A 51 -9.35 -10.59 -11.49
CA PRO A 51 -8.20 -10.05 -12.22
C PRO A 51 -7.56 -8.84 -11.51
N ALA A 52 -6.26 -8.61 -11.72
CA ALA A 52 -5.53 -7.56 -11.02
C ALA A 52 -5.99 -6.14 -11.43
N ASP A 53 -6.32 -5.95 -12.70
CA ASP A 53 -6.90 -4.72 -13.23
C ASP A 53 -8.29 -4.42 -12.66
N ASP A 54 -9.10 -5.44 -12.37
CA ASP A 54 -10.38 -5.31 -11.65
C ASP A 54 -10.23 -4.96 -10.16
N LEU A 55 -9.03 -5.09 -9.58
CA LEU A 55 -8.74 -4.58 -8.24
C LEU A 55 -8.34 -3.10 -8.27
N LEU A 56 -7.59 -2.67 -9.30
CA LEU A 56 -7.09 -1.30 -9.42
C LEU A 56 -8.14 -0.33 -9.99
N ALA A 57 -8.94 -0.74 -10.97
CA ALA A 57 -9.91 0.12 -11.61
C ALA A 57 -10.93 0.75 -10.62
N PRO A 58 -11.51 0.00 -9.65
CA PRO A 58 -12.46 0.56 -8.70
C PRO A 58 -11.87 1.67 -7.83
N VAL A 59 -10.61 1.53 -7.37
CA VAL A 59 -9.98 2.55 -6.53
C VAL A 59 -9.60 3.80 -7.35
N LEU A 60 -9.15 3.63 -8.60
CA LEU A 60 -8.91 4.76 -9.51
C LEU A 60 -10.21 5.53 -9.79
N LYS A 61 -11.29 4.80 -10.11
CA LYS A 61 -12.61 5.38 -10.37
C LYS A 61 -13.16 6.10 -9.15
N ALA A 62 -12.99 5.53 -7.95
CA ALA A 62 -13.46 6.12 -6.71
C ALA A 62 -12.78 7.47 -6.40
N LEU A 63 -11.50 7.65 -6.71
CA LEU A 63 -10.81 8.94 -6.54
C LEU A 63 -11.48 10.03 -7.40
N ILE A 64 -11.74 9.73 -8.67
CA ILE A 64 -12.45 10.63 -9.59
C ILE A 64 -13.87 10.90 -9.11
N ASP A 65 -14.60 9.87 -8.68
CA ASP A 65 -15.98 10.02 -8.23
C ASP A 65 -16.11 10.83 -6.93
N ARG A 66 -15.15 10.70 -6.02
CA ARG A 66 -15.11 11.47 -4.76
C ARG A 66 -14.78 12.94 -4.99
N THR A 67 -13.88 13.22 -5.94
CA THR A 67 -13.39 14.59 -6.19
C THR A 67 -14.10 15.31 -7.32
N LYS A 68 -14.85 14.60 -8.16
CA LYS A 68 -15.50 15.13 -9.37
C LYS A 68 -14.51 15.81 -10.34
N LEU A 69 -13.24 15.45 -10.28
CA LEU A 69 -12.23 15.90 -11.25
C LEU A 69 -12.52 15.32 -12.63
N ASN A 70 -12.19 16.06 -13.68
CA ASN A 70 -12.09 15.48 -15.00
C ASN A 70 -10.84 14.58 -15.05
N PRO A 71 -10.95 13.28 -15.40
CA PRO A 71 -9.80 12.37 -15.46
C PRO A 71 -8.67 12.88 -16.36
N SER A 72 -8.97 13.66 -17.39
CA SER A 72 -7.96 14.22 -18.31
C SER A 72 -7.03 15.26 -17.65
N GLU A 73 -7.35 15.73 -16.45
CA GLU A 73 -6.51 16.68 -15.71
C GLU A 73 -5.37 16.00 -14.94
N VAL A 74 -5.39 14.67 -14.81
CA VAL A 74 -4.36 13.91 -14.13
C VAL A 74 -3.11 13.83 -15.02
N GLY A 75 -1.99 14.32 -14.52
CA GLY A 75 -0.74 14.39 -15.27
C GLY A 75 0.05 13.08 -15.32
N ASP A 76 -0.13 12.20 -14.33
CA ASP A 76 0.49 10.87 -14.29
C ASP A 76 -0.23 9.95 -13.28
N ILE A 77 -0.20 8.65 -13.56
CA ILE A 77 -0.60 7.59 -12.63
C ILE A 77 0.62 6.71 -12.36
N VAL A 78 1.04 6.62 -11.11
CA VAL A 78 2.18 5.80 -10.70
C VAL A 78 1.67 4.65 -9.86
N VAL A 79 1.90 3.41 -10.29
CA VAL A 79 1.40 2.21 -9.60
C VAL A 79 2.55 1.41 -9.00
N GLY A 80 2.60 1.33 -7.68
CA GLY A 80 3.49 0.46 -6.94
C GLY A 80 3.06 -1.01 -7.05
N THR A 81 3.93 -1.87 -7.55
CA THR A 81 3.62 -3.29 -7.80
C THR A 81 4.89 -4.12 -7.85
N VAL A 82 4.85 -5.37 -7.38
CA VAL A 82 6.07 -6.16 -7.17
C VAL A 82 6.13 -7.42 -8.03
N LEU A 83 5.16 -8.33 -7.87
CA LEU A 83 5.36 -9.72 -8.29
C LEU A 83 5.18 -9.97 -9.79
N ALA A 84 4.24 -9.28 -10.42
CA ALA A 84 3.92 -9.54 -11.81
C ALA A 84 5.06 -9.20 -12.78
N PRO A 85 5.15 -9.89 -13.93
CA PRO A 85 6.11 -9.56 -14.98
C PRO A 85 5.95 -8.11 -15.45
N GLY A 86 7.04 -7.35 -15.48
CA GLY A 86 7.01 -5.89 -15.64
C GLY A 86 6.11 -5.36 -16.77
N SER A 87 6.32 -5.79 -18.02
CA SER A 87 5.52 -5.33 -19.16
C SER A 87 4.05 -5.75 -19.05
N GLN A 88 3.77 -6.96 -18.58
CA GLN A 88 2.41 -7.46 -18.38
C GLN A 88 1.67 -6.59 -17.35
N ARG A 89 2.29 -6.33 -16.20
CA ARG A 89 1.66 -5.50 -15.17
C ARG A 89 1.45 -4.05 -15.62
N GLY A 90 2.37 -3.51 -16.42
CA GLY A 90 2.17 -2.20 -17.06
C GLY A 90 0.93 -2.17 -17.95
N ILE A 91 0.69 -3.22 -18.73
CA ILE A 91 -0.50 -3.37 -19.58
C ILE A 91 -1.77 -3.48 -18.73
N GLU A 92 -1.77 -4.33 -17.70
CA GLU A 92 -2.90 -4.49 -16.77
C GLU A 92 -3.25 -3.17 -16.07
N CYS A 93 -2.24 -2.42 -15.59
CA CYS A 93 -2.47 -1.11 -14.98
C CYS A 93 -3.08 -0.11 -15.97
N ARG A 94 -2.63 -0.14 -17.24
CA ARG A 94 -3.18 0.70 -18.31
C ARG A 94 -4.63 0.33 -18.63
N MET A 95 -4.96 -0.95 -18.70
CA MET A 95 -6.33 -1.44 -18.86
C MET A 95 -7.22 -0.96 -17.71
N ALA A 96 -6.75 -1.09 -16.47
CA ALA A 96 -7.48 -0.62 -15.28
C ALA A 96 -7.78 0.89 -15.32
N ALA A 97 -6.82 1.71 -15.79
CA ALA A 97 -7.05 3.14 -15.98
C ALA A 97 -8.15 3.41 -17.03
N PHE A 98 -8.17 2.67 -18.14
CA PHE A 98 -9.25 2.76 -19.12
C PHE A 98 -10.61 2.32 -18.56
N TYR A 99 -10.66 1.23 -17.79
CA TYR A 99 -11.88 0.77 -17.11
C TYR A 99 -12.40 1.81 -16.12
N ALA A 100 -11.50 2.56 -15.48
CA ALA A 100 -11.81 3.68 -14.60
C ALA A 100 -12.17 4.99 -15.33
N GLY A 101 -12.17 5.01 -16.67
CA GLY A 101 -12.58 6.16 -17.48
C GLY A 101 -11.51 7.22 -17.70
N PHE A 102 -10.23 6.91 -17.46
CA PHE A 102 -9.13 7.80 -17.84
C PHE A 102 -8.91 7.76 -19.37
N PRO A 103 -8.67 8.91 -20.02
CA PRO A 103 -8.39 8.95 -21.45
C PRO A 103 -6.98 8.44 -21.76
N ASP A 104 -6.73 8.20 -23.04
CA ASP A 104 -5.42 7.78 -23.56
C ASP A 104 -4.31 8.82 -23.37
N THR A 105 -4.67 10.08 -23.17
CA THR A 105 -3.74 11.19 -22.90
C THR A 105 -3.12 11.16 -21.50
N VAL A 106 -3.69 10.41 -20.55
CA VAL A 106 -3.13 10.28 -19.19
C VAL A 106 -2.06 9.19 -19.19
N PRO A 107 -0.79 9.49 -18.89
CA PRO A 107 0.26 8.48 -18.82
C PRO A 107 0.12 7.65 -17.54
N ILE A 108 0.70 6.45 -17.59
CA ILE A 108 0.78 5.55 -16.43
C ILE A 108 2.09 4.79 -16.46
N LYS A 109 2.68 4.60 -15.29
CA LYS A 109 3.89 3.78 -15.11
C LYS A 109 3.79 2.93 -13.85
N THR A 110 4.58 1.86 -13.82
CA THR A 110 4.74 1.03 -12.63
C THR A 110 6.08 1.31 -11.95
N VAL A 111 6.12 1.15 -10.63
CA VAL A 111 7.35 1.26 -9.84
C VAL A 111 7.49 0.08 -8.92
N ASN A 112 8.72 -0.41 -8.76
CA ASN A 112 9.03 -1.52 -7.88
C ASN A 112 10.17 -1.13 -6.94
N ARG A 113 9.80 -0.92 -5.67
CA ARG A 113 10.71 -0.86 -4.52
C ARG A 113 10.23 -1.86 -3.46
N GLN A 114 9.97 -3.09 -3.88
CA GLN A 114 9.52 -4.19 -3.03
C GLN A 114 8.31 -3.79 -2.18
N CYS A 115 8.27 -4.15 -0.89
CA CYS A 115 7.16 -3.87 0.03
C CYS A 115 6.82 -2.37 0.15
N SER A 116 7.72 -1.46 -0.24
CA SER A 116 7.49 -0.01 -0.20
C SER A 116 6.93 0.58 -1.49
N SER A 117 6.69 -0.22 -2.53
CA SER A 117 6.34 0.28 -3.88
C SER A 117 5.14 1.23 -3.90
N GLY A 118 4.09 0.95 -3.13
CA GLY A 118 2.92 1.86 -3.05
C GLY A 118 3.26 3.21 -2.45
N LEU A 119 4.12 3.25 -1.42
CA LEU A 119 4.61 4.51 -0.85
C LEU A 119 5.62 5.20 -1.76
N GLN A 120 6.45 4.44 -2.48
CA GLN A 120 7.33 5.00 -3.51
C GLN A 120 6.54 5.68 -4.63
N ALA A 121 5.40 5.13 -5.03
CA ALA A 121 4.51 5.78 -5.99
C ALA A 121 4.01 7.14 -5.48
N VAL A 122 3.61 7.21 -4.19
CA VAL A 122 3.24 8.48 -3.53
C VAL A 122 4.42 9.46 -3.58
N ALA A 123 5.63 8.95 -3.36
CA ALA A 123 6.83 9.77 -3.41
C ALA A 123 7.11 10.36 -4.78
N ASP A 124 7.07 9.52 -5.81
CA ASP A 124 7.36 9.94 -7.17
C ASP A 124 6.33 10.97 -7.66
N VAL A 125 5.04 10.77 -7.37
CA VAL A 125 3.99 11.73 -7.72
C VAL A 125 4.20 13.06 -6.99
N ALA A 126 4.46 13.02 -5.68
CA ALA A 126 4.69 14.24 -4.90
C ALA A 126 5.91 15.02 -5.40
N LEU A 127 7.00 14.33 -5.74
CA LEU A 127 8.21 14.94 -6.28
C LEU A 127 7.96 15.55 -7.67
N CYS A 128 7.20 14.88 -8.56
CA CYS A 128 6.85 15.43 -9.86
C CYS A 128 5.96 16.68 -9.76
N ILE A 129 5.00 16.70 -8.82
CA ILE A 129 4.19 17.90 -8.53
C ILE A 129 5.08 19.02 -8.02
N LYS A 130 5.98 18.71 -7.07
CA LYS A 130 6.91 19.70 -6.51
C LYS A 130 7.87 20.26 -7.56
N ALA A 131 8.31 19.42 -8.49
CA ALA A 131 9.16 19.79 -9.61
C ALA A 131 8.43 20.58 -10.72
N GLY A 132 7.10 20.71 -10.64
CA GLY A 132 6.29 21.44 -11.62
C GLY A 132 6.07 20.70 -12.94
N LEU A 133 6.19 19.37 -12.95
CA LEU A 133 5.93 18.57 -14.16
C LEU A 133 4.43 18.43 -14.45
N TYR A 134 3.60 18.43 -13.40
CA TYR A 134 2.13 18.45 -13.45
C TYR A 134 1.57 18.88 -12.10
N ASP A 135 0.32 19.33 -12.04
CA ASP A 135 -0.30 19.80 -10.79
C ASP A 135 -1.15 18.75 -10.06
N ILE A 136 -1.55 17.66 -10.75
CA ILE A 136 -2.38 16.57 -10.23
C ILE A 136 -1.77 15.23 -10.64
N GLY A 137 -1.67 14.29 -9.72
CA GLY A 137 -1.21 12.94 -10.01
C GLY A 137 -1.84 11.90 -9.07
N ILE A 138 -1.89 10.65 -9.53
CA ILE A 138 -2.38 9.53 -8.73
C ILE A 138 -1.22 8.61 -8.39
N ALA A 139 -1.09 8.29 -7.12
CA ALA A 139 -0.23 7.24 -6.63
C ALA A 139 -1.09 6.05 -6.20
N ALA A 140 -0.79 4.87 -6.71
CA ALA A 140 -1.52 3.65 -6.40
C ALA A 140 -0.58 2.52 -5.98
N GLY A 141 -1.16 1.48 -5.41
CA GLY A 141 -0.53 0.19 -5.17
C GLY A 141 -1.47 -0.93 -5.61
N LEU A 142 -0.93 -1.98 -6.22
CA LEU A 142 -1.69 -3.14 -6.68
C LEU A 142 -0.86 -4.41 -6.47
N GLU A 143 -1.47 -5.43 -5.88
CA GLU A 143 -0.92 -6.77 -5.92
C GLU A 143 -2.02 -7.84 -5.98
N SER A 144 -1.78 -8.88 -6.78
CA SER A 144 -2.55 -10.13 -6.77
C SER A 144 -1.58 -11.28 -6.54
N MET A 145 -1.34 -11.61 -5.27
CA MET A 145 -0.50 -12.75 -4.89
C MET A 145 -1.19 -14.10 -5.13
N THR A 146 -2.48 -14.09 -5.49
CA THR A 146 -3.18 -15.25 -6.06
C THR A 146 -2.67 -15.58 -7.45
N THR A 147 -2.59 -14.57 -8.33
CA THR A 147 -2.17 -14.73 -9.72
C THR A 147 -0.65 -14.83 -9.82
N ASP A 148 0.04 -13.91 -9.16
CA ASP A 148 1.49 -13.76 -9.27
C ASP A 148 2.20 -14.51 -8.15
N LYS A 149 3.04 -15.46 -8.55
CA LYS A 149 3.74 -16.31 -7.59
C LYS A 149 4.84 -15.53 -6.90
N VAL A 150 4.89 -15.61 -5.57
CA VAL A 150 6.09 -15.30 -4.81
C VAL A 150 7.17 -16.30 -5.20
N VAL A 151 8.12 -15.87 -6.03
CA VAL A 151 9.29 -16.68 -6.40
C VAL A 151 10.38 -16.42 -5.35
N PRO A 152 10.90 -17.46 -4.67
CA PRO A 152 12.08 -17.29 -3.83
C PRO A 152 13.28 -16.87 -4.69
N GLY A 153 13.77 -15.66 -4.49
CA GLY A 153 14.92 -15.12 -5.24
C GLY A 153 14.58 -14.70 -6.67
N VAL A 154 15.54 -14.90 -7.59
CA VAL A 154 15.40 -14.54 -9.01
C VAL A 154 15.28 -15.80 -9.87
N SER A 155 14.62 -15.69 -11.03
CA SER A 155 14.37 -16.83 -11.92
C SER A 155 15.64 -17.50 -12.46
N LYS A 156 16.74 -16.74 -12.62
CA LYS A 156 18.08 -17.23 -12.94
C LYS A 156 19.09 -16.52 -12.07
N VAL A 157 19.79 -17.27 -11.22
CA VAL A 157 20.84 -16.74 -10.35
C VAL A 157 22.17 -16.72 -11.13
N ASN A 158 22.81 -15.55 -11.19
CA ASN A 158 24.16 -15.42 -11.75
C ASN A 158 25.17 -16.03 -10.74
N PRO A 159 26.03 -16.98 -11.11
CA PRO A 159 27.04 -17.57 -10.22
C PRO A 159 27.95 -16.56 -9.50
N GLN A 160 28.08 -15.34 -10.03
CA GLN A 160 28.79 -14.25 -9.35
C GLN A 160 28.26 -13.94 -7.95
N VAL A 161 27.01 -14.29 -7.61
CA VAL A 161 26.49 -14.10 -6.24
C VAL A 161 27.36 -14.77 -5.19
N GLU A 162 28.03 -15.88 -5.53
CA GLU A 162 28.90 -16.57 -4.58
C GLU A 162 30.14 -15.77 -4.20
N SER A 163 30.54 -14.83 -5.06
CA SER A 163 31.69 -13.94 -4.86
C SER A 163 31.36 -12.70 -4.03
N PHE A 164 30.08 -12.38 -3.83
CA PHE A 164 29.64 -11.19 -3.10
C PHE A 164 28.61 -11.58 -2.05
N ALA A 165 29.03 -11.59 -0.77
CA ALA A 165 28.13 -11.91 0.34
C ALA A 165 26.84 -11.08 0.28
N GLN A 166 26.95 -9.78 -0.01
CA GLN A 166 25.78 -8.91 -0.10
C GLN A 166 24.80 -9.30 -1.22
N ALA A 167 25.32 -9.77 -2.35
CA ALA A 167 24.48 -10.20 -3.46
C ALA A 167 23.78 -11.55 -3.16
N ARG A 168 24.47 -12.44 -2.45
CA ARG A 168 23.91 -13.73 -2.00
C ARG A 168 22.80 -13.52 -0.98
N ASP A 169 22.95 -12.58 -0.05
CA ASP A 169 21.95 -12.30 0.98
C ASP A 169 20.65 -11.70 0.40
N CYS A 170 20.70 -11.04 -0.76
CA CYS A 170 19.49 -10.62 -1.50
C CYS A 170 18.58 -11.80 -1.90
N LEU A 171 19.09 -13.04 -1.87
CA LEU A 171 18.32 -14.25 -2.16
C LEU A 171 17.70 -14.89 -0.90
N LEU A 172 17.98 -14.35 0.29
CA LEU A 172 17.40 -14.87 1.53
C LEU A 172 15.88 -14.69 1.50
N PRO A 173 15.11 -15.75 1.82
CA PRO A 173 13.68 -15.61 2.03
C PRO A 173 13.42 -14.60 3.15
N MET A 174 12.44 -13.71 2.97
CA MET A 174 12.09 -12.70 4.00
C MET A 174 11.72 -13.33 5.35
N GLY A 175 11.18 -14.55 5.34
CA GLY A 175 10.94 -15.29 6.59
C GLY A 175 12.22 -15.67 7.34
N ILE A 176 13.33 -15.91 6.63
CA ILE A 176 14.64 -16.17 7.26
C ILE A 176 15.23 -14.88 7.84
N THR A 177 15.10 -13.76 7.14
CA THR A 177 15.57 -12.47 7.67
C THR A 177 14.79 -12.06 8.92
N SER A 178 13.49 -12.42 9.01
CA SER A 178 12.69 -12.32 10.24
C SER A 178 13.28 -13.14 11.40
N GLU A 179 13.67 -14.40 11.17
CA GLU A 179 14.31 -15.23 12.20
C GLU A 179 15.65 -14.64 12.67
N ASN A 180 16.44 -14.12 11.74
CA ASN A 180 17.74 -13.56 12.02
C ASN A 180 17.63 -12.27 12.86
N VAL A 181 16.68 -11.40 12.55
CA VAL A 181 16.36 -10.21 13.37
C VAL A 181 15.91 -10.64 14.77
N ALA A 182 14.96 -11.59 14.85
CA ALA A 182 14.45 -12.06 16.14
C ALA A 182 15.55 -12.66 17.02
N GLN A 183 16.39 -13.52 16.44
CA GLN A 183 17.51 -14.13 17.15
C GLN A 183 18.55 -13.10 17.59
N ARG A 184 18.91 -12.15 16.73
CA ARG A 184 19.95 -11.16 17.02
C ARG A 184 19.54 -10.19 18.12
N TYR A 185 18.30 -9.72 18.09
CA TYR A 185 17.81 -8.71 19.04
C TYR A 185 17.01 -9.31 20.20
N GLY A 186 16.95 -10.64 20.30
CA GLY A 186 16.27 -11.34 21.38
C GLY A 186 14.75 -11.16 21.38
N VAL A 187 14.13 -10.95 20.21
CA VAL A 187 12.66 -10.82 20.09
C VAL A 187 12.03 -12.20 20.23
N THR A 188 11.43 -12.44 21.39
CA THR A 188 10.92 -13.76 21.77
C THR A 188 9.70 -14.17 20.95
N ARG A 189 9.47 -15.48 20.85
CA ARG A 189 8.24 -16.02 20.26
C ARG A 189 6.97 -15.45 20.91
N GLN A 190 6.99 -15.27 22.23
CA GLN A 190 5.87 -14.72 22.97
C GLN A 190 5.56 -13.28 22.55
N GLU A 191 6.58 -12.43 22.36
CA GLU A 191 6.40 -11.05 21.90
C GLU A 191 5.85 -10.99 20.47
N GLN A 192 6.36 -11.85 19.57
CA GLN A 192 5.88 -11.96 18.19
C GLN A 192 4.39 -12.37 18.15
N ASP A 193 4.01 -13.39 18.91
CA ASP A 193 2.63 -13.86 18.98
C ASP A 193 1.72 -12.82 19.64
N GLN A 194 2.20 -12.12 20.67
CA GLN A 194 1.44 -11.07 21.35
C GLN A 194 1.13 -9.88 20.43
N ALA A 195 2.09 -9.50 19.58
CA ALA A 195 1.88 -8.48 18.55
C ALA A 195 0.80 -8.91 17.55
N ALA A 196 0.77 -10.19 17.16
CA ALA A 196 -0.24 -10.71 16.25
C ALA A 196 -1.65 -10.78 16.87
N VAL A 197 -1.77 -11.19 18.14
CA VAL A 197 -3.04 -11.12 18.90
C VAL A 197 -3.56 -9.69 18.92
N GLU A 198 -2.69 -8.73 19.26
CA GLU A 198 -3.08 -7.33 19.36
C GLU A 198 -3.49 -6.75 17.99
N SER A 199 -2.78 -7.13 16.92
CA SER A 199 -3.11 -6.75 15.55
C SER A 199 -4.53 -7.23 15.16
N HIS A 200 -4.83 -8.51 15.35
CA HIS A 200 -6.15 -9.06 15.05
C HIS A 200 -7.26 -8.47 15.93
N ARG A 201 -6.99 -8.22 17.21
CA ARG A 201 -7.93 -7.58 18.13
C ARG A 201 -8.29 -6.16 17.68
N ARG A 202 -7.28 -5.35 17.34
CA ARG A 202 -7.48 -3.97 16.83
C ARG A 202 -8.24 -3.97 15.51
N ALA A 203 -7.85 -4.82 14.57
CA ALA A 203 -8.51 -4.93 13.28
C ALA A 203 -9.98 -5.36 13.42
N ALA A 204 -10.27 -6.36 14.27
CA ALA A 204 -11.64 -6.79 14.55
C ALA A 204 -12.49 -5.66 15.16
N ALA A 205 -11.94 -4.91 16.12
CA ALA A 205 -12.62 -3.77 16.72
C ALA A 205 -12.88 -2.63 15.71
N ALA A 206 -11.91 -2.34 14.83
CA ALA A 206 -12.03 -1.33 13.78
C ALA A 206 -13.10 -1.72 12.75
N THR A 207 -13.14 -2.99 12.33
CA THR A 207 -14.17 -3.51 11.42
C THR A 207 -15.56 -3.46 12.06
N ALA A 208 -15.69 -3.94 13.31
CA ALA A 208 -16.98 -3.95 14.02
C ALA A 208 -17.52 -2.53 14.27
N SER A 209 -16.64 -1.56 14.52
CA SER A 209 -17.01 -0.15 14.68
C SER A 209 -17.16 0.61 13.36
N GLY A 210 -16.94 -0.05 12.20
CA GLY A 210 -17.10 0.55 10.88
C GLY A 210 -16.01 1.55 10.48
N LYS A 211 -14.86 1.59 11.16
CA LYS A 211 -13.78 2.56 10.89
C LYS A 211 -13.16 2.44 9.50
N PHE A 212 -13.29 1.28 8.85
CA PHE A 212 -12.80 1.07 7.49
C PHE A 212 -13.80 1.43 6.39
N LYS A 213 -15.05 1.79 6.73
CA LYS A 213 -16.09 2.10 5.73
C LYS A 213 -15.72 3.28 4.84
N ASP A 214 -14.98 4.25 5.36
CA ASP A 214 -14.61 5.47 4.63
C ASP A 214 -13.51 5.20 3.59
N GLU A 215 -12.60 4.27 3.90
CA GLU A 215 -11.44 3.97 3.04
C GLU A 215 -11.67 2.79 2.07
N ILE A 216 -12.55 1.83 2.41
CA ILE A 216 -12.83 0.67 1.55
C ILE A 216 -13.83 1.01 0.44
N ILE A 217 -13.44 0.74 -0.80
CA ILE A 217 -14.32 0.75 -1.97
C ILE A 217 -14.87 -0.67 -2.18
N PRO A 218 -16.19 -0.84 -2.27
CA PRO A 218 -16.80 -2.11 -2.67
C PRO A 218 -16.32 -2.56 -4.04
N VAL A 219 -15.88 -3.81 -4.15
CA VAL A 219 -15.47 -4.42 -5.42
C VAL A 219 -16.49 -5.49 -5.80
N SER A 220 -17.22 -5.24 -6.89
CA SER A 220 -18.11 -6.23 -7.50
C SER A 220 -17.30 -7.16 -8.40
N THR A 221 -17.33 -8.44 -8.11
CA THR A 221 -16.55 -9.47 -8.81
C THR A 221 -17.30 -10.80 -8.77
N LYS A 222 -16.61 -11.90 -9.06
CA LYS A 222 -17.15 -13.26 -9.03
C LYS A 222 -16.28 -14.18 -8.19
N ILE A 223 -16.90 -15.23 -7.68
CA ILE A 223 -16.22 -16.40 -7.13
C ILE A 223 -16.63 -17.62 -7.95
N VAL A 224 -15.64 -18.37 -8.41
CA VAL A 224 -15.81 -19.62 -9.15
C VAL A 224 -15.79 -20.79 -8.18
N ASP A 225 -16.83 -21.62 -8.20
CA ASP A 225 -16.86 -22.88 -7.47
C ASP A 225 -15.85 -23.86 -8.13
N PRO A 226 -14.85 -24.36 -7.38
CA PRO A 226 -13.80 -25.19 -7.96
C PRO A 226 -14.27 -26.61 -8.36
N LYS A 227 -15.46 -27.04 -7.91
CA LYS A 227 -16.05 -28.36 -8.23
C LYS A 227 -16.99 -28.28 -9.43
N THR A 228 -17.82 -27.24 -9.50
CA THR A 228 -18.86 -27.12 -10.54
C THR A 228 -18.48 -26.18 -11.68
N GLY A 229 -17.51 -25.28 -11.47
CA GLY A 229 -17.19 -24.20 -12.41
C GLY A 229 -18.23 -23.08 -12.46
N GLU A 230 -19.24 -23.11 -11.59
CA GLU A 230 -20.27 -22.06 -11.52
C GLU A 230 -19.69 -20.74 -11.02
N GLU A 231 -20.01 -19.64 -11.71
CA GLU A 231 -19.60 -18.30 -11.33
C GLU A 231 -20.70 -17.63 -10.50
N LYS A 232 -20.39 -17.26 -9.26
CA LYS A 232 -21.29 -16.54 -8.38
C LYS A 232 -20.87 -15.08 -8.26
N PRO A 233 -21.70 -14.10 -8.67
CA PRO A 233 -21.43 -12.68 -8.42
C PRO A 233 -21.39 -12.38 -6.92
N VAL A 234 -20.40 -11.60 -6.50
CA VAL A 234 -20.23 -11.15 -5.12
C VAL A 234 -19.76 -9.70 -5.08
N THR A 235 -20.03 -9.01 -3.98
CA THR A 235 -19.44 -7.70 -3.70
C THR A 235 -18.62 -7.80 -2.42
N ILE A 236 -17.33 -7.54 -2.53
CA ILE A 236 -16.39 -7.61 -1.41
C ILE A 236 -16.27 -6.22 -0.77
N VAL A 237 -16.53 -6.14 0.54
CA VAL A 237 -16.55 -4.87 1.29
C VAL A 237 -15.83 -4.94 2.65
N VAL A 238 -15.23 -6.08 2.99
CA VAL A 238 -14.55 -6.30 4.28
C VAL A 238 -13.27 -7.11 4.06
N ASP A 239 -12.22 -6.77 4.81
CA ASP A 239 -10.98 -7.55 4.86
C ASP A 239 -11.23 -8.97 5.42
N ASP A 240 -10.97 -10.01 4.62
CA ASP A 240 -11.29 -11.40 5.00
C ASP A 240 -10.18 -12.12 5.80
N GLY A 241 -9.06 -11.43 6.02
CA GLY A 241 -7.90 -11.93 6.74
C GLY A 241 -8.03 -11.84 8.26
N ILE A 242 -8.99 -11.08 8.79
CA ILE A 242 -9.13 -10.82 10.23
C ILE A 242 -9.60 -12.09 10.97
N ARG A 243 -8.98 -12.40 12.11
CA ARG A 243 -9.30 -13.55 12.96
C ARG A 243 -9.55 -13.06 14.40
N PRO A 244 -10.78 -12.65 14.75
CA PRO A 244 -11.09 -12.01 16.03
C PRO A 244 -10.73 -12.84 17.27
N ASN A 245 -10.75 -14.18 17.12
CA ASN A 245 -10.50 -15.11 18.21
C ASN A 245 -9.01 -15.52 18.35
N THR A 246 -8.10 -14.84 17.63
CA THR A 246 -6.66 -15.10 17.75
C THR A 246 -6.21 -14.88 19.19
N ASN A 247 -5.53 -15.87 19.76
CA ASN A 247 -5.09 -15.85 21.15
C ASN A 247 -3.74 -16.54 21.29
N MET A 248 -3.04 -16.28 22.41
CA MET A 248 -1.71 -16.80 22.68
C MET A 248 -1.66 -18.33 22.69
N ALA A 249 -2.69 -19.00 23.23
CA ALA A 249 -2.71 -20.45 23.33
C ALA A 249 -2.78 -21.13 21.96
N ASP A 250 -3.52 -20.56 21.01
CA ASP A 250 -3.61 -21.08 19.65
C ASP A 250 -2.40 -20.72 18.81
N LEU A 251 -1.86 -19.50 18.95
CA LEU A 251 -0.63 -19.11 18.26
C LEU A 251 0.57 -19.94 18.72
N ALA A 252 0.70 -20.27 20.01
CA ALA A 252 1.78 -21.08 20.54
C ALA A 252 1.83 -22.51 19.93
N LYS A 253 0.70 -23.03 19.46
CA LYS A 253 0.60 -24.35 18.80
C LYS A 253 1.13 -24.32 17.35
N LEU A 254 1.26 -23.14 16.75
CA LEU A 254 1.69 -23.03 15.36
C LEU A 254 3.16 -23.40 15.20
N LYS A 255 3.44 -24.22 14.19
CA LYS A 255 4.78 -24.62 13.82
C LYS A 255 5.53 -23.45 13.18
N PRO A 256 6.85 -23.35 13.40
CA PRO A 256 7.70 -22.42 12.66
C PRO A 256 7.56 -22.61 11.14
N ALA A 257 7.53 -21.51 10.40
CA ALA A 257 7.24 -21.52 8.97
C ALA A 257 8.50 -21.60 8.08
N PHE A 258 9.66 -21.19 8.60
CA PHE A 258 10.89 -21.03 7.79
C PHE A 258 12.09 -21.82 8.32
N ARG A 259 12.28 -21.88 9.64
CA ARG A 259 13.36 -22.63 10.29
C ARG A 259 12.80 -23.55 11.36
N LYS A 260 13.34 -24.77 11.52
CA LYS A 260 12.77 -25.81 12.42
C LYS A 260 12.67 -25.34 13.88
N ASP A 261 13.64 -24.56 14.33
CA ASP A 261 13.74 -23.94 15.66
C ASP A 261 13.45 -22.42 15.63
N GLY A 262 12.78 -21.96 14.56
CA GLY A 262 12.42 -20.56 14.36
C GLY A 262 11.24 -20.12 15.25
N ALA A 263 11.10 -18.81 15.42
CA ALA A 263 9.97 -18.19 16.11
C ALA A 263 8.90 -17.67 15.13
N THR A 264 9.25 -17.47 13.85
CA THR A 264 8.30 -16.97 12.83
C THR A 264 7.35 -18.08 12.41
N THR A 265 6.06 -17.81 12.48
CA THR A 265 4.95 -18.71 12.11
C THR A 265 3.97 -18.03 11.16
N ALA A 266 3.04 -18.80 10.60
CA ALA A 266 1.96 -18.22 9.80
C ALA A 266 1.01 -17.31 10.60
N GLY A 267 1.03 -17.39 11.94
CA GLY A 267 0.16 -16.58 12.80
C GLY A 267 0.78 -15.26 13.25
N ASN A 268 2.11 -15.14 13.22
CA ASN A 268 2.84 -13.94 13.59
C ASN A 268 3.58 -13.27 12.41
N ALA A 269 3.30 -13.74 11.18
CA ALA A 269 3.74 -13.11 9.93
C ALA A 269 2.54 -12.53 9.16
N SER A 270 2.81 -11.60 8.25
CA SER A 270 1.79 -11.05 7.35
C SER A 270 1.17 -12.13 6.47
N GLN A 271 -0.13 -12.03 6.21
CA GLN A 271 -0.80 -12.92 5.27
C GLN A 271 -0.43 -12.56 3.83
N VAL A 272 -0.33 -13.59 2.98
CA VAL A 272 -0.30 -13.43 1.52
C VAL A 272 -1.70 -13.01 1.07
N SER A 273 -1.81 -11.90 0.33
CA SER A 273 -3.08 -11.21 0.09
C SER A 273 -3.15 -10.52 -1.27
N ASP A 274 -4.38 -10.27 -1.71
CA ASP A 274 -4.70 -9.51 -2.92
C ASP A 274 -5.41 -8.21 -2.53
N GLY A 275 -5.11 -7.13 -3.25
CA GLY A 275 -5.79 -5.84 -3.08
C GLY A 275 -5.11 -4.69 -3.82
N ALA A 276 -5.77 -3.53 -3.80
CA ALA A 276 -5.26 -2.29 -4.36
C ALA A 276 -5.56 -1.09 -3.43
N GLY A 277 -4.75 -0.04 -3.55
CA GLY A 277 -4.93 1.25 -2.89
C GLY A 277 -4.59 2.39 -3.83
N ALA A 278 -5.22 3.53 -3.67
CA ALA A 278 -4.95 4.71 -4.48
C ALA A 278 -5.11 6.01 -3.68
N VAL A 279 -4.25 6.97 -4.00
CA VAL A 279 -4.16 8.30 -3.40
C VAL A 279 -4.08 9.33 -4.52
N LEU A 280 -4.94 10.33 -4.45
CA LEU A 280 -4.92 11.48 -5.34
C LEU A 280 -4.16 12.62 -4.67
N LEU A 281 -3.04 13.02 -5.28
CA LEU A 281 -2.22 14.13 -4.84
C LEU A 281 -2.37 15.29 -5.81
N MET A 282 -2.33 16.51 -5.27
CA MET A 282 -2.30 17.70 -6.10
C MET A 282 -1.61 18.87 -5.39
N LYS A 283 -1.28 19.90 -6.16
CA LYS A 283 -0.80 21.17 -5.63
C LYS A 283 -1.88 21.85 -4.78
N ARG A 284 -1.52 22.32 -3.58
CA ARG A 284 -2.47 22.95 -2.64
C ARG A 284 -3.25 24.11 -3.25
N SER A 285 -2.58 25.00 -4.00
CA SER A 285 -3.27 26.14 -4.63
C SER A 285 -4.39 25.70 -5.57
N LEU A 286 -4.16 24.62 -6.32
CA LEU A 286 -5.15 24.07 -7.24
C LEU A 286 -6.29 23.35 -6.49
N ALA A 287 -5.98 22.65 -5.39
CA ALA A 287 -6.99 22.05 -4.53
C ALA A 287 -7.95 23.12 -3.98
N MET A 288 -7.39 24.23 -3.48
CA MET A 288 -8.17 25.36 -2.97
C MET A 288 -8.99 26.04 -4.07
N GLN A 289 -8.41 26.27 -5.26
CA GLN A 289 -9.11 26.83 -6.40
C GLN A 289 -10.30 25.97 -6.83
N LYS A 290 -10.16 24.65 -6.74
CA LYS A 290 -11.23 23.69 -7.06
C LYS A 290 -12.18 23.40 -5.89
N GLY A 291 -11.95 23.98 -4.71
CA GLY A 291 -12.78 23.76 -3.52
C GLY A 291 -12.72 22.34 -2.96
N LEU A 292 -11.61 21.61 -3.18
CA LEU A 292 -11.47 20.23 -2.73
C LEU A 292 -10.99 20.18 -1.27
N PRO A 293 -11.54 19.27 -0.44
CA PRO A 293 -11.07 19.07 0.92
C PRO A 293 -9.65 18.50 0.92
N ILE A 294 -8.83 18.93 1.88
CA ILE A 294 -7.48 18.43 2.09
C ILE A 294 -7.52 17.40 3.23
N LEU A 295 -7.28 16.12 2.92
CA LEU A 295 -7.25 15.03 3.89
C LEU A 295 -5.93 14.99 4.67
N GLY A 296 -4.84 15.38 4.01
CA GLY A 296 -3.51 15.33 4.59
C GLY A 296 -2.54 16.14 3.76
N VAL A 297 -1.45 16.52 4.41
CA VAL A 297 -0.39 17.31 3.80
C VAL A 297 0.90 16.52 3.91
N GLY A 298 1.60 16.34 2.79
CA GLY A 298 2.91 15.68 2.82
C GLY A 298 3.86 16.50 3.69
N SER A 299 4.55 15.87 4.64
CA SER A 299 5.60 16.50 5.46
C SER A 299 6.99 16.20 4.93
N GLY A 300 7.24 14.97 4.47
CA GLY A 300 8.50 14.53 3.89
C GLY A 300 8.50 13.02 3.72
N MET A 301 9.43 12.50 2.92
CA MET A 301 9.67 11.06 2.80
C MET A 301 11.16 10.79 2.76
N GLY A 302 11.57 9.69 3.39
CA GLY A 302 12.95 9.20 3.38
C GLY A 302 12.98 7.73 2.99
N ALA A 303 13.99 7.35 2.22
CA ALA A 303 14.33 5.96 1.95
C ALA A 303 15.77 5.74 2.40
N ALA A 304 15.98 4.69 3.20
CA ALA A 304 17.30 4.28 3.69
C ALA A 304 17.56 2.84 3.25
N ALA A 305 18.81 2.56 2.91
CA ALA A 305 19.25 1.19 2.72
C ALA A 305 19.68 0.66 4.09
N VAL A 306 19.12 -0.49 4.47
CA VAL A 306 19.56 -1.27 5.62
C VAL A 306 19.89 -2.66 5.14
N PHE A 307 20.98 -3.21 5.63
CA PHE A 307 21.55 -4.45 5.22
C PHE A 307 21.55 -5.42 6.40
N GLU A 308 21.29 -6.67 6.09
CA GLU A 308 21.39 -7.74 7.06
C GLU A 308 22.86 -8.16 7.21
N ARG A 309 23.68 -7.32 7.85
CA ARG A 309 25.04 -7.75 8.24
C ARG A 309 24.89 -8.79 9.32
N GLY A 310 25.36 -10.02 9.15
CA GLY A 310 25.23 -11.14 10.11
C GLY A 310 25.63 -10.86 11.56
N ASP A 311 26.24 -9.71 11.85
CA ASP A 311 26.99 -9.38 13.07
C ASP A 311 26.78 -7.96 13.63
N CYS A 312 26.07 -7.03 12.97
CA CYS A 312 25.86 -5.66 13.50
C CYS A 312 24.61 -4.93 12.97
N VAL A 313 24.20 -3.85 13.66
CA VAL A 313 23.20 -2.87 13.20
C VAL A 313 23.90 -1.92 12.22
N ASP A 314 23.30 -1.62 11.08
CA ASP A 314 23.83 -0.59 10.19
C ASP A 314 23.71 0.80 10.84
N GLU A 315 24.83 1.54 10.90
CA GLU A 315 24.74 2.99 10.98
C GLU A 315 24.04 3.51 9.71
N PHE A 316 23.16 4.50 9.83
CA PHE A 316 22.52 5.18 8.70
C PHE A 316 23.57 5.92 7.86
N CYS A 317 24.31 5.18 7.03
CA CYS A 317 25.54 5.64 6.40
C CYS A 317 25.31 6.42 5.11
N ASN A 318 24.12 6.31 4.49
CA ASN A 318 23.77 6.98 3.24
C ASN A 318 22.61 7.98 3.36
N VAL A 319 22.03 8.15 4.54
CA VAL A 319 20.99 9.17 4.76
C VAL A 319 21.68 10.52 4.93
N ARG A 320 21.62 11.36 3.91
CA ARG A 320 22.13 12.73 4.01
C ARG A 320 21.34 13.46 5.09
N ALA A 321 22.03 13.94 6.13
CA ALA A 321 21.42 14.83 7.11
C ALA A 321 20.86 16.06 6.38
N VAL A 322 19.53 16.19 6.39
CA VAL A 322 18.83 17.31 5.78
C VAL A 322 19.08 18.53 6.66
N LYS A 323 20.07 19.37 6.27
CA LYS A 323 20.48 20.57 7.03
C LYS A 323 19.38 21.65 7.07
N TYR A 324 18.47 21.61 6.09
CA TYR A 324 17.30 22.48 5.98
C TYR A 324 16.13 21.63 5.52
N ASN A 325 15.07 21.53 6.32
CA ASN A 325 13.87 20.78 5.92
C ASN A 325 13.12 21.57 4.84
N GLU A 326 13.36 21.22 3.58
CA GLU A 326 12.40 21.46 2.49
C GLU A 326 11.30 20.41 2.57
N PHE A 327 10.49 20.53 3.63
CA PHE A 327 9.33 19.69 3.82
C PHE A 327 8.43 19.74 2.57
N LEU A 328 7.73 18.63 2.30
CA LEU A 328 6.66 18.60 1.30
C LEU A 328 5.58 19.66 1.61
N SER A 329 5.47 20.04 2.88
CA SER A 329 4.75 21.21 3.37
C SER A 329 5.39 21.82 4.61
N LYS A 330 5.34 23.15 4.66
CA LYS A 330 5.79 23.92 5.82
C LYS A 330 4.85 23.83 7.04
N ASP A 331 3.67 23.21 6.91
CA ASP A 331 2.72 22.95 8.02
C ASP A 331 3.16 21.80 8.92
N ALA A 332 4.13 20.98 8.49
CA ALA A 332 4.59 19.80 9.20
C ALA A 332 5.51 20.07 10.40
N ARG A 333 5.47 21.28 10.97
CA ARG A 333 6.27 21.70 12.12
C ARG A 333 5.57 21.46 13.44
#